data_AF-A0A0L7KXS3-F1
#
_entry.id   AF-A0A0L7KXS3-F1
#
_cell.length_a   1.000
_cell.length_b   1.000
_cell.length_c   1.000
_cell.angle_alpha   90.00
_cell.angle_beta   90.00
_cell.angle_gamma   90.00
#
_symmetry.space_group_name_H-M   'P 1'
#
loop_
_entity.id
_entity.type
_entity.pdbx_description
1 polymer ?
#
loop_
_entity_poly.entity_id
_entity_poly.type
_entity_poly.pdbx_seq_one_letter_code
_entity_poly.pdbx_strand_id
1 'polypeptide(L)'
;ISNEPNDQLKDEHLDPKSEVLRLQIESLERLLLEQRKENSCLTERVQQQIEELQARDQNYKDLEGQLDSDAAVMRYASVECAAIEARRAAESARRAERAARAELDLLSGKLKSAHGEKQRIIQLYDDKLEGRLKWTQSKLRVEMDAYKVRNGVEVQNSERELSKVRDEFKELEGRLKWTQSKLRVEMDAYKVRNGVEVQNSERELSKVRDEFLELEGRLKWTQSKLRVEMDAYKVRNGVEVQNSERELSKVRDEFLELEGRLKWTQSKLRVEMDAYKAARDAAAVSATDAGKARLCGGSGGAGGAEGEGGAGRHAQRAARERIVSLQRAAARRSERCDFLEEHSKQLTEELRSKSRLLRQLLCSLPAGAVTSSHTDINKMNTRLQAVLEDTLLKNITLKKQIASLGGGAMAALWGGAPGGMTLELSLEMNTRLQAVLEDTLLKNITLKYSWENKPKKIKLL
;
A
#
# COMPACT_ATOMS: atom_id res chain seq x y z
N ILE A 1 147.70 62.75 61.11
CA ILE A 1 147.53 63.67 62.26
C ILE A 1 147.43 62.78 63.51
N SER A 2 148.49 62.09 63.91
CA SER A 2 149.83 62.57 64.29
C SER A 2 149.83 63.16 65.70
N ASN A 3 150.08 62.31 66.69
CA ASN A 3 151.19 62.47 67.64
C ASN A 3 151.43 61.14 68.37
N GLU A 4 152.62 60.58 68.15
CA GLU A 4 153.21 59.53 68.99
C GLU A 4 153.96 60.20 70.18
N PRO A 5 154.90 59.54 70.88
CA PRO A 5 154.63 59.01 72.21
C PRO A 5 155.43 59.76 73.28
N ASN A 6 155.24 59.40 74.56
CA ASN A 6 156.24 59.68 75.57
C ASN A 6 156.45 58.48 76.48
N ASP A 7 157.63 57.89 76.34
CA ASP A 7 158.13 56.73 77.06
C ASP A 7 159.01 57.22 78.23
N GLN A 8 158.67 56.87 79.48
CA GLN A 8 159.63 56.77 80.60
C GLN A 8 159.04 56.45 81.99
N LEU A 9 159.73 55.54 82.70
CA LEU A 9 159.81 55.37 84.17
C LEU A 9 158.56 54.76 84.88
N LYS A 10 158.68 53.91 85.90
CA LYS A 10 159.71 52.94 86.37
C LYS A 10 159.05 52.03 87.43
N ASP A 11 159.70 50.93 87.83
CA ASP A 11 159.22 50.00 88.86
C ASP A 11 158.72 50.67 90.16
N GLU A 12 157.48 50.36 90.55
CA GLU A 12 157.07 50.27 91.97
C GLU A 12 156.14 49.07 92.18
N HIS A 13 156.23 48.47 93.36
CA HIS A 13 155.66 47.16 93.71
C HIS A 13 154.12 47.13 93.61
N LEU A 14 153.55 46.34 92.71
CA LEU A 14 152.11 46.05 92.70
C LEU A 14 151.76 45.03 93.80
N ASP A 15 150.74 45.35 94.61
CA ASP A 15 150.17 44.44 95.61
C ASP A 15 149.46 43.26 94.91
N PRO A 16 149.76 41.99 95.26
CA PRO A 16 149.13 40.82 94.62
C PRO A 16 147.59 40.82 94.67
N LYS A 17 146.99 41.53 95.64
CA LYS A 17 145.53 41.70 95.68
C LYS A 17 144.99 42.59 94.55
N SER A 18 145.77 43.57 94.11
CA SER A 18 145.47 44.44 92.97
C SER A 18 145.52 43.66 91.64
N GLU A 19 146.49 42.76 91.51
CA GLU A 19 146.65 41.90 90.32
C GLU A 19 145.52 40.86 90.19
N VAL A 20 145.11 40.23 91.30
CA VAL A 20 143.93 39.34 91.33
C VAL A 20 142.65 40.10 90.97
N LEU A 21 142.46 41.32 91.49
CA LEU A 21 141.30 42.16 91.13
C LEU A 21 141.32 42.56 89.65
N ARG A 22 142.49 42.87 89.07
CA ARG A 22 142.63 43.14 87.64
C ARG A 22 142.23 41.94 86.79
N LEU A 23 142.71 40.73 87.13
CA LEU A 23 142.34 39.51 86.41
C LEU A 23 140.84 39.16 86.56
N GLN A 24 140.23 39.45 87.71
CA GLN A 24 138.79 39.32 87.91
C GLN A 24 138.01 40.34 87.07
N ILE A 25 138.46 41.59 87.00
CA ILE A 25 137.88 42.62 86.13
C ILE A 25 137.98 42.19 84.65
N GLU A 26 139.15 41.78 84.17
CA GLU A 26 139.30 41.29 82.79
C GLU A 26 138.42 40.07 82.48
N SER A 27 138.25 39.15 83.44
CA SER A 27 137.36 37.98 83.28
C SER A 27 135.89 38.41 83.17
N LEU A 28 135.46 39.36 84.00
CA LEU A 28 134.11 39.93 83.95
C LEU A 28 133.88 40.77 82.69
N GLU A 29 134.89 41.51 82.23
CA GLU A 29 134.84 42.27 80.97
C GLU A 29 134.74 41.34 79.76
N ARG A 30 135.50 40.23 79.74
CA ARG A 30 135.36 39.18 78.71
C ARG A 30 133.95 38.59 78.73
N LEU A 31 133.42 38.21 79.89
CA LEU A 31 132.05 37.69 80.02
C LEU A 31 130.98 38.70 79.60
N LEU A 32 131.12 39.98 79.96
CA LEU A 32 130.22 41.05 79.51
C LEU A 32 130.31 41.27 77.99
N LEU A 33 131.48 41.12 77.40
CA LEU A 33 131.69 41.25 75.95
C LEU A 33 131.15 40.03 75.19
N GLU A 34 131.28 38.82 75.76
CA GLU A 34 130.64 37.58 75.29
C GLU A 34 129.11 37.73 75.32
N GLN A 35 128.53 38.12 76.46
CA GLN A 35 127.10 38.38 76.60
C GLN A 35 126.60 39.48 75.67
N ARG A 36 127.39 40.54 75.41
CA ARG A 36 127.02 41.57 74.42
C ARG A 36 126.99 41.02 72.99
N LYS A 37 127.93 40.14 72.62
CA LYS A 37 127.93 39.44 71.32
C LYS A 37 126.76 38.47 71.20
N GLU A 38 126.49 37.68 72.24
CA GLU A 38 125.34 36.77 72.29
C GLU A 38 124.02 37.53 72.16
N ASN A 39 123.85 38.65 72.89
CA ASN A 39 122.69 39.51 72.74
C ASN A 39 122.59 40.11 71.33
N SER A 40 123.69 40.56 70.70
CA SER A 40 123.69 41.02 69.30
C SER A 40 123.20 39.91 68.36
N CYS A 41 123.79 38.72 68.45
CA CYS A 41 123.44 37.55 67.63
C CYS A 41 121.97 37.12 67.84
N LEU A 42 121.48 37.17 69.08
CA LEU A 42 120.07 36.91 69.38
C LEU A 42 119.15 38.00 68.80
N THR A 43 119.51 39.28 68.89
CA THR A 43 118.73 40.36 68.26
C THR A 43 118.72 40.26 66.74
N GLU A 44 119.84 39.92 66.10
CA GLU A 44 119.94 39.67 64.66
C GLU A 44 119.08 38.47 64.24
N ARG A 45 119.09 37.38 65.03
CA ARG A 45 118.27 36.19 64.76
C ARG A 45 116.77 36.45 64.95
N VAL A 46 116.39 37.21 65.96
CA VAL A 46 114.99 37.65 66.14
C VAL A 46 114.56 38.58 65.00
N GLN A 47 115.43 39.49 64.56
CA GLN A 47 115.18 40.38 63.42
C GLN A 47 114.98 39.58 62.13
N GLN A 48 115.84 38.61 61.83
CA GLN A 48 115.67 37.68 60.69
C GLN A 48 114.34 36.90 60.77
N GLN A 49 113.96 36.42 61.96
CA GLN A 49 112.67 35.74 62.14
C GLN A 49 111.46 36.67 61.95
N ILE A 50 111.57 37.94 62.36
CA ILE A 50 110.54 38.96 62.10
C ILE A 50 110.42 39.22 60.59
N GLU A 51 111.54 39.38 59.88
CA GLU A 51 111.57 39.58 58.43
C GLU A 51 111.04 38.37 57.66
N GLU A 52 111.38 37.14 58.07
CA GLU A 52 110.78 35.92 57.53
C GLU A 52 109.27 35.84 57.75
N LEU A 53 108.79 36.20 58.95
CA LEU A 53 107.35 36.22 59.25
C LEU A 53 106.63 37.28 58.43
N GLN A 54 107.18 38.49 58.31
CA GLN A 54 106.64 39.55 57.45
C GLN A 54 106.59 39.13 55.98
N ALA A 55 107.62 38.44 55.47
CA ALA A 55 107.63 37.90 54.11
C ALA A 55 106.58 36.78 53.91
N ARG A 56 106.40 35.90 54.90
CA ARG A 56 105.33 34.88 54.89
C ARG A 56 103.95 35.53 54.92
N ASP A 57 103.72 36.51 55.79
CA ASP A 57 102.46 37.25 55.89
C ASP A 57 102.12 38.01 54.60
N GLN A 58 103.12 38.58 53.92
CA GLN A 58 102.90 39.20 52.62
C GLN A 58 102.53 38.16 51.55
N ASN A 59 103.25 37.04 51.49
CA ASN A 59 102.95 35.95 50.57
C ASN A 59 101.53 35.36 50.82
N TYR A 60 101.08 35.26 52.07
CA TYR A 60 99.72 34.85 52.39
C TYR A 60 98.66 35.83 51.87
N LYS A 61 98.88 37.15 52.01
CA LYS A 61 97.98 38.18 51.44
C LYS A 61 97.95 38.13 49.91
N ASP A 62 99.10 37.91 49.27
CA ASP A 62 99.19 37.82 47.82
C ASP A 62 98.45 36.57 47.31
N LEU A 63 98.55 35.43 48.01
CA LEU A 63 97.81 34.19 47.73
C LEU A 63 96.30 34.33 48.01
N GLU A 64 95.90 35.03 49.07
CA GLU A 64 94.49 35.32 49.39
C GLU A 64 93.87 36.20 48.29
N GLY A 65 94.58 37.25 47.85
CA GLY A 65 94.17 38.09 46.71
C GLY A 65 94.09 37.34 45.38
N GLN A 66 95.00 36.38 45.13
CA GLN A 66 94.90 35.49 43.97
C GLN A 66 93.66 34.59 44.05
N LEU A 67 93.39 33.97 45.21
CA LEU A 67 92.23 33.11 45.41
C LEU A 67 90.90 33.86 45.22
N ASP A 68 90.79 35.10 45.72
CA ASP A 68 89.62 35.96 45.52
C ASP A 68 89.42 36.35 44.05
N SER A 69 90.51 36.61 43.32
CA SER A 69 90.51 36.90 41.89
C SER A 69 90.03 35.69 41.08
N ASP A 70 90.60 34.51 41.33
CA ASP A 70 90.21 33.25 40.68
C ASP A 70 88.76 32.88 41.01
N ALA A 71 88.32 33.08 42.25
CA ALA A 71 86.93 32.89 42.65
C ALA A 71 85.98 33.86 41.92
N ALA A 72 86.40 35.10 41.65
CA ALA A 72 85.63 36.05 40.85
C ALA A 72 85.53 35.61 39.37
N VAL A 73 86.63 35.13 38.79
CA VAL A 73 86.65 34.57 37.42
C VAL A 73 85.74 33.34 37.31
N MET A 74 85.80 32.41 38.27
CA MET A 74 84.95 31.22 38.29
C MET A 74 83.45 31.56 38.46
N ARG A 75 83.11 32.56 39.27
CA ARG A 75 81.73 33.08 39.36
C ARG A 75 81.26 33.66 38.03
N TYR A 76 82.09 34.48 37.37
CA TYR A 76 81.76 35.07 36.08
C TYR A 76 81.57 34.00 34.98
N ALA A 77 82.50 33.04 34.88
CA ALA A 77 82.42 31.93 33.95
C ALA A 77 81.15 31.08 34.16
N SER A 78 80.78 30.82 35.42
CA SER A 78 79.57 30.08 35.76
C SER A 78 78.29 30.81 35.33
N VAL A 79 78.24 32.14 35.54
CA VAL A 79 77.11 32.98 35.11
C VAL A 79 77.02 33.04 33.57
N GLU A 80 78.13 33.18 32.86
CA GLU A 80 78.12 33.22 31.39
C GLU A 80 77.75 31.86 30.78
N CYS A 81 78.21 30.74 31.36
CA CYS A 81 77.75 29.40 30.98
C CYS A 81 76.23 29.25 31.15
N ALA A 82 75.67 29.65 32.29
CA ALA A 82 74.22 29.63 32.53
C ALA A 82 73.46 30.55 31.54
N ALA A 83 74.03 31.71 31.19
CA ALA A 83 73.46 32.61 30.19
C ALA A 83 73.47 32.01 28.77
N ILE A 84 74.54 31.30 28.39
CA ILE A 84 74.64 30.59 27.11
C ILE A 84 73.64 29.43 27.05
N GLU A 85 73.48 28.66 28.13
CA GLU A 85 72.50 27.58 28.21
C GLU A 85 71.06 28.10 28.14
N ALA A 86 70.74 29.17 28.87
CA ALA A 86 69.45 29.84 28.80
C ALA A 86 69.15 30.37 27.38
N ARG A 87 70.14 30.95 26.67
CA ARG A 87 70.01 31.35 25.26
C ARG A 87 69.75 30.15 24.35
N ARG A 88 70.50 29.05 24.49
CA ARG A 88 70.30 27.81 23.71
C ARG A 88 68.91 27.22 23.93
N ALA A 89 68.43 27.18 25.17
CA ALA A 89 67.08 26.73 25.52
C ALA A 89 65.98 27.65 24.96
N ALA A 90 66.17 28.98 25.02
CA ALA A 90 65.25 29.93 24.42
C ALA A 90 65.20 29.79 22.88
N GLU A 91 66.33 29.54 22.23
CA GLU A 91 66.34 29.28 20.79
C GLU A 91 65.71 27.94 20.40
N SER A 92 65.94 26.86 21.16
CA SER A 92 65.30 25.56 20.89
C SER A 92 63.79 25.64 21.07
N ALA A 93 63.32 26.33 22.12
CA ALA A 93 61.90 26.65 22.31
C ALA A 93 61.33 27.46 21.13
N ARG A 94 62.03 28.51 20.67
CA ARG A 94 61.65 29.29 19.47
C ARG A 94 61.70 28.50 18.17
N ARG A 95 62.52 27.45 18.06
CA ARG A 95 62.53 26.52 16.90
C ARG A 95 61.31 25.59 16.96
N ALA A 96 61.02 25.01 18.13
CA ALA A 96 59.85 24.16 18.35
C ALA A 96 58.54 24.92 18.13
N GLU A 97 58.42 26.15 18.62
CA GLU A 97 57.25 27.00 18.40
C GLU A 97 57.02 27.29 16.91
N ARG A 98 58.09 27.59 16.14
CA ARG A 98 57.98 27.80 14.69
C ARG A 98 57.57 26.52 13.95
N ALA A 99 58.05 25.36 14.36
CA ALA A 99 57.62 24.07 13.81
C ALA A 99 56.13 23.82 14.08
N ALA A 100 55.68 23.98 15.33
CA ALA A 100 54.28 23.82 15.71
C ALA A 100 53.35 24.79 14.97
N ARG A 101 53.77 26.05 14.76
CA ARG A 101 53.03 27.03 13.94
C ARG A 101 52.91 26.58 12.47
N ALA A 102 54.00 26.09 11.87
CA ALA A 102 53.96 25.56 10.51
C ALA A 102 53.06 24.32 10.36
N GLU A 103 53.01 23.46 11.38
CA GLU A 103 52.07 22.33 11.43
C GLU A 103 50.61 22.80 11.54
N LEU A 104 50.31 23.80 12.37
CA LEU A 104 48.98 24.41 12.47
C LEU A 104 48.52 25.03 11.14
N ASP A 105 49.42 25.73 10.43
CA ASP A 105 49.12 26.29 9.11
C ASP A 105 48.84 25.19 8.07
N LEU A 106 49.63 24.10 8.09
CA LEU A 106 49.41 22.94 7.22
C LEU A 106 48.08 22.24 7.51
N LEU A 107 47.73 22.06 8.79
CA LEU A 107 46.45 21.46 9.21
C LEU A 107 45.26 22.38 8.88
N SER A 108 45.42 23.69 9.03
CA SER A 108 44.43 24.70 8.61
C SER A 108 44.20 24.67 7.10
N GLY A 109 45.27 24.54 6.30
CA GLY A 109 45.19 24.36 4.84
C GLY A 109 44.45 23.07 4.46
N LYS A 110 44.79 21.94 5.09
CA LYS A 110 44.10 20.65 4.89
C LYS A 110 42.61 20.75 5.27
N LEU A 111 42.27 21.40 6.38
CA LEU A 111 40.89 21.59 6.82
C LEU A 111 40.08 22.45 5.83
N LYS A 112 40.67 23.54 5.32
CA LYS A 112 40.04 24.37 4.27
C LYS A 112 39.81 23.59 2.98
N SER A 113 40.78 22.80 2.54
CA SER A 113 40.65 21.94 1.35
C SER A 113 39.56 20.87 1.54
N ALA A 114 39.53 20.19 2.68
CA ALA A 114 38.51 19.21 3.01
C ALA A 114 37.10 19.84 3.12
N HIS A 115 36.99 21.07 3.63
CA HIS A 115 35.73 21.82 3.62
C HIS A 115 35.29 22.17 2.19
N GLY A 116 36.21 22.63 1.33
CA GLY A 116 35.93 22.90 -0.07
C GLY A 116 35.46 21.65 -0.83
N GLU A 117 36.10 20.50 -0.61
CA GLU A 117 35.67 19.22 -1.19
C GLU A 117 34.28 18.81 -0.68
N LYS A 118 34.03 18.93 0.63
CA LYS A 118 32.71 18.68 1.21
C LYS A 118 31.62 19.53 0.54
N GLN A 119 31.87 20.82 0.33
CA GLN A 119 30.90 21.71 -0.33
C GLN A 119 30.68 21.33 -1.80
N ARG A 120 31.75 20.98 -2.54
CA ARG A 120 31.62 20.47 -3.91
C ARG A 120 30.80 19.19 -3.97
N ILE A 121 31.01 18.26 -3.04
CA ILE A 121 30.23 17.01 -2.96
C ILE A 121 28.76 17.33 -2.71
N ILE A 122 28.44 18.22 -1.76
CA ILE A 122 27.05 18.64 -1.49
C ILE A 122 26.39 19.20 -2.76
N GLN A 123 27.03 20.16 -3.43
CA GLN A 123 26.55 20.74 -4.69
C GLN A 123 26.30 19.67 -5.77
N LEU A 124 27.23 18.72 -5.96
CA LEU A 124 27.08 17.62 -6.92
C LEU A 124 25.94 16.66 -6.57
N TYR A 125 25.55 16.53 -5.29
CA TYR A 125 24.37 15.77 -4.89
C TYR A 125 23.09 16.58 -5.11
N ASP A 126 23.08 17.86 -4.79
CA ASP A 126 21.94 18.76 -5.01
C ASP A 126 21.62 18.87 -6.52
N ASP A 127 22.61 19.10 -7.38
CA ASP A 127 22.47 19.11 -8.85
C ASP A 127 21.90 17.78 -9.37
N LYS A 128 22.33 16.64 -8.82
CA LYS A 128 21.82 15.31 -9.20
C LYS A 128 20.38 15.08 -8.74
N LEU A 129 20.00 15.61 -7.57
CA LEU A 129 18.64 15.51 -7.06
C LEU A 129 17.70 16.43 -7.84
N GLU A 130 18.11 17.67 -8.11
CA GLU A 130 17.36 18.61 -8.93
C GLU A 130 17.21 18.11 -10.37
N GLY A 131 18.29 17.56 -10.96
CA GLY A 131 18.26 16.92 -12.27
C GLY A 131 17.31 15.73 -12.35
N ARG A 132 17.28 14.86 -11.33
CA ARG A 132 16.28 13.77 -11.24
C ARG A 132 14.87 14.32 -11.10
N LEU A 133 14.65 15.34 -10.27
CA LEU A 133 13.33 15.95 -10.04
C LEU A 133 12.78 16.60 -11.32
N LYS A 134 13.62 17.34 -12.05
CA LYS A 134 13.30 17.92 -13.37
C LYS A 134 13.00 16.83 -14.41
N TRP A 135 13.75 15.72 -14.39
CA TRP A 135 13.52 14.58 -15.28
C TRP A 135 12.21 13.85 -14.97
N THR A 136 11.92 13.54 -13.70
CA THR A 136 10.65 12.89 -13.32
C THR A 136 9.46 13.79 -13.57
N GLN A 137 9.56 15.09 -13.30
CA GLN A 137 8.50 16.07 -13.58
C GLN A 137 8.24 16.21 -15.09
N SER A 138 9.29 16.27 -15.91
CA SER A 138 9.16 16.27 -17.38
C SER A 138 8.57 14.97 -17.91
N LYS A 139 9.01 13.81 -17.38
CA LYS A 139 8.46 12.51 -17.76
C LYS A 139 6.97 12.39 -17.42
N LEU A 140 6.57 12.75 -16.20
CA LEU A 140 5.18 12.76 -15.77
C LEU A 140 4.31 13.72 -16.61
N ARG A 141 4.86 14.88 -17.02
CA ARG A 141 4.17 15.80 -17.93
C ARG A 141 3.89 15.12 -19.29
N VAL A 142 4.90 14.50 -19.90
CA VAL A 142 4.75 13.79 -21.18
C VAL A 142 3.77 12.61 -21.06
N GLU A 143 3.84 11.81 -20.00
CA GLU A 143 2.90 10.71 -19.75
C GLU A 143 1.47 11.21 -19.54
N MET A 144 1.29 12.32 -18.80
CA MET A 144 -0.01 12.95 -18.56
C MET A 144 -0.61 13.53 -19.84
N ASP A 145 0.18 14.20 -20.68
CA ASP A 145 -0.30 14.77 -21.94
C ASP A 145 -0.60 13.67 -22.97
N ALA A 146 0.20 12.59 -23.02
CA ALA A 146 -0.11 11.40 -23.81
C ALA A 146 -1.40 10.68 -23.34
N TYR A 147 -1.64 10.63 -22.02
CA TYR A 147 -2.88 10.10 -21.45
C TYR A 147 -4.10 10.95 -21.82
N LYS A 148 -4.01 12.28 -21.71
CA LYS A 148 -5.07 13.21 -22.14
C LYS A 148 -5.41 13.05 -23.62
N VAL A 149 -4.40 12.94 -24.49
CA VAL A 149 -4.61 12.74 -25.93
C VAL A 149 -5.30 11.40 -26.19
N ARG A 150 -4.85 10.31 -25.56
CA ARG A 150 -5.46 8.98 -25.71
C ARG A 150 -6.93 8.98 -25.29
N ASN A 151 -7.22 9.43 -24.06
CA ASN A 151 -8.58 9.49 -23.55
C ASN A 151 -9.46 10.42 -24.39
N GLY A 152 -8.91 11.54 -24.88
CA GLY A 152 -9.63 12.45 -25.80
C GLY A 152 -10.04 11.76 -27.11
N VAL A 153 -9.15 10.96 -27.70
CA VAL A 153 -9.44 10.17 -28.91
C VAL A 153 -10.46 9.06 -28.63
N GLU A 154 -10.36 8.37 -27.49
CA GLU A 154 -11.32 7.33 -27.07
C GLU A 154 -12.72 7.90 -26.82
N VAL A 155 -12.83 9.06 -26.17
CA VAL A 155 -14.10 9.78 -25.99
C VAL A 155 -14.67 10.22 -27.33
N GLN A 156 -13.88 10.86 -28.20
CA GLN A 156 -14.35 11.25 -29.54
C GLN A 156 -14.83 10.08 -30.39
N ASN A 157 -14.15 8.92 -30.32
CA ASN A 157 -14.60 7.72 -31.01
C ASN A 157 -15.93 7.21 -30.42
N SER A 158 -16.06 7.19 -29.10
CA SER A 158 -17.31 6.81 -28.41
C SER A 158 -18.48 7.73 -28.77
N GLU A 159 -18.24 9.05 -28.85
CA GLU A 159 -19.22 10.04 -29.29
C GLU A 159 -19.64 9.86 -30.75
N ARG A 160 -18.71 9.50 -31.64
CA ARG A 160 -19.00 9.17 -33.05
C ARG A 160 -19.88 7.92 -33.16
N GLU A 161 -19.57 6.85 -32.43
CA GLU A 161 -20.40 5.63 -32.44
C GLU A 161 -21.79 5.90 -31.84
N LEU A 162 -21.89 6.64 -30.73
CA LEU A 162 -23.17 7.08 -30.16
C LEU A 162 -23.98 7.96 -31.13
N SER A 163 -23.32 8.71 -32.01
CA SER A 163 -24.00 9.50 -33.06
C SER A 163 -24.56 8.61 -34.16
N LYS A 164 -23.77 7.64 -34.66
CA LYS A 164 -24.23 6.64 -35.65
C LYS A 164 -25.45 5.87 -35.14
N VAL A 165 -25.36 5.28 -33.94
CA VAL A 165 -26.46 4.51 -33.32
C VAL A 165 -27.71 5.38 -33.13
N ARG A 166 -27.55 6.67 -32.81
CA ARG A 166 -28.67 7.61 -32.71
C ARG A 166 -29.35 7.87 -34.05
N ASP A 167 -28.59 7.93 -35.14
CA ASP A 167 -29.13 8.15 -36.48
C ASP A 167 -29.77 6.87 -37.05
N GLU A 168 -29.18 5.70 -36.80
CA GLU A 168 -29.79 4.38 -37.06
C GLU A 168 -31.11 4.22 -36.30
N PHE A 169 -31.16 4.64 -35.03
CA PHE A 169 -32.41 4.61 -34.25
C PHE A 169 -33.49 5.51 -34.86
N LYS A 170 -33.15 6.73 -35.30
CA LYS A 170 -34.11 7.61 -36.02
C LYS A 170 -34.60 6.98 -37.33
N GLU A 171 -33.73 6.32 -38.09
CA GLU A 171 -34.12 5.63 -39.32
C GLU A 171 -35.09 4.49 -39.02
N LEU A 172 -34.77 3.64 -38.03
CA LEU A 172 -35.64 2.54 -37.60
C LEU A 172 -36.98 3.05 -37.06
N GLU A 173 -36.99 4.14 -36.29
CA GLU A 173 -38.23 4.79 -35.83
C GLU A 173 -39.06 5.34 -37.01
N GLY A 174 -38.41 5.95 -38.00
CA GLY A 174 -39.04 6.41 -39.24
C GLY A 174 -39.64 5.26 -40.05
N ARG A 175 -38.89 4.15 -40.20
CA ARG A 175 -39.36 2.92 -40.85
C ARG A 175 -40.52 2.27 -40.11
N LEU A 176 -40.49 2.24 -38.78
CA LEU A 176 -41.58 1.75 -37.93
C LEU A 176 -42.84 2.60 -38.08
N LYS A 177 -42.71 3.94 -38.09
CA LYS A 177 -43.84 4.86 -38.34
C LYS A 177 -44.42 4.66 -39.74
N TRP A 178 -43.56 4.46 -40.75
CA TRP A 178 -43.98 4.18 -42.12
C TRP A 178 -44.72 2.84 -42.24
N THR A 179 -44.20 1.75 -41.65
CA THR A 179 -44.89 0.44 -41.68
C THR A 179 -46.19 0.46 -40.88
N GLN A 180 -46.25 1.12 -39.73
CA GLN A 180 -47.50 1.31 -38.98
C GLN A 180 -48.53 2.12 -39.79
N SER A 181 -48.11 3.17 -40.48
CA SER A 181 -48.98 3.98 -41.35
C SER A 181 -49.49 3.15 -42.55
N LYS A 182 -48.59 2.42 -43.22
CA LYS A 182 -48.94 1.53 -44.33
C LYS A 182 -49.93 0.44 -43.92
N LEU A 183 -49.68 -0.26 -42.81
CA LEU A 183 -50.59 -1.27 -42.26
C LEU A 183 -51.95 -0.69 -41.86
N ARG A 184 -51.99 0.55 -41.37
CA ARG A 184 -53.26 1.25 -41.09
C ARG A 184 -54.06 1.48 -42.38
N VAL A 185 -53.42 2.02 -43.42
CA VAL A 185 -54.04 2.24 -44.74
C VAL A 185 -54.51 0.92 -45.36
N GLU A 186 -53.70 -0.13 -45.32
CA GLU A 186 -54.09 -1.46 -45.80
C GLU A 186 -55.28 -2.02 -45.00
N MET A 187 -55.24 -1.96 -43.66
CA MET A 187 -56.33 -2.41 -42.80
C MET A 187 -57.64 -1.65 -43.05
N ASP A 188 -57.58 -0.34 -43.26
CA ASP A 188 -58.77 0.47 -43.55
C ASP A 188 -59.30 0.17 -44.97
N ALA A 189 -58.42 -0.09 -45.95
CA ALA A 189 -58.82 -0.58 -47.27
C ALA A 189 -59.45 -1.99 -47.23
N TYR A 190 -58.96 -2.89 -46.36
CA TYR A 190 -59.57 -4.21 -46.12
C TYR A 190 -60.96 -4.07 -45.48
N LYS A 191 -61.13 -3.20 -44.48
CA LYS A 191 -62.46 -2.92 -43.87
C LYS A 191 -63.45 -2.41 -44.91
N VAL A 192 -63.06 -1.47 -45.77
CA VAL A 192 -63.91 -0.95 -46.84
C VAL A 192 -64.30 -2.06 -47.82
N ARG A 193 -63.35 -2.88 -48.26
CA ARG A 193 -63.61 -4.00 -49.18
C ARG A 193 -64.59 -5.01 -48.60
N ASN A 194 -64.31 -5.52 -47.40
CA ASN A 194 -65.20 -6.47 -46.73
C ASN A 194 -66.58 -5.85 -46.46
N GLY A 195 -66.64 -4.54 -46.12
CA GLY A 195 -67.90 -3.82 -45.96
C GLY A 195 -68.74 -3.75 -47.24
N VAL A 196 -68.11 -3.52 -48.40
CA VAL A 196 -68.78 -3.53 -49.71
C VAL A 196 -69.24 -4.95 -50.08
N GLU A 197 -68.43 -5.97 -49.82
CA GLU A 197 -68.78 -7.38 -50.05
C GLU A 197 -69.96 -7.84 -49.18
N VAL A 198 -69.98 -7.45 -47.90
CA VAL A 198 -71.12 -7.69 -46.99
C VAL A 198 -72.37 -6.97 -47.49
N GLN A 199 -72.28 -5.67 -47.82
CA GLN A 199 -73.43 -4.93 -48.37
C GLN A 199 -73.97 -5.53 -49.68
N ASN A 200 -73.10 -6.02 -50.57
CA ASN A 200 -73.55 -6.71 -51.78
C ASN A 200 -74.25 -8.02 -51.43
N SER A 201 -73.69 -8.81 -50.50
CA SER A 201 -74.32 -10.05 -50.02
C SER A 201 -75.68 -9.80 -49.37
N GLU A 202 -75.83 -8.73 -48.59
CA GLU A 202 -77.10 -8.30 -47.99
C GLU A 202 -78.12 -7.86 -49.05
N ARG A 203 -77.69 -7.15 -50.10
CA ARG A 203 -78.55 -6.79 -51.24
C ARG A 203 -79.06 -8.02 -51.99
N GLU A 204 -78.19 -8.99 -52.29
CA GLU A 204 -78.61 -10.24 -52.94
C GLU A 204 -79.54 -11.06 -52.03
N LEU A 205 -79.27 -11.12 -50.72
CA LEU A 205 -80.18 -11.74 -49.74
C LEU A 205 -81.53 -11.03 -49.64
N SER A 206 -81.59 -9.71 -49.87
CA SER A 206 -82.85 -8.98 -49.97
C SER A 206 -83.63 -9.39 -51.22
N LYS A 207 -82.98 -9.38 -52.40
CA LYS A 207 -83.65 -9.80 -53.65
C LYS A 207 -84.22 -11.22 -53.55
N VAL A 208 -83.44 -12.18 -53.06
CA VAL A 208 -83.89 -13.58 -52.88
C VAL A 208 -85.04 -13.67 -51.87
N ARG A 209 -85.07 -12.81 -50.85
CA ARG A 209 -86.18 -12.72 -49.89
C ARG A 209 -87.44 -12.15 -50.54
N ASP A 210 -87.30 -11.12 -51.39
CA ASP A 210 -88.40 -10.50 -52.10
C ASP A 210 -88.99 -11.47 -53.15
N GLU A 211 -88.14 -12.17 -53.91
CA GLU A 211 -88.51 -13.27 -54.82
C GLU A 211 -89.23 -14.41 -54.06
N PHE A 212 -88.75 -14.78 -52.87
CA PHE A 212 -89.41 -15.79 -52.03
C PHE A 212 -90.81 -15.35 -51.58
N LEU A 213 -90.97 -14.08 -51.18
CA LEU A 213 -92.27 -13.53 -50.80
C LEU A 213 -93.23 -13.45 -52.00
N GLU A 214 -92.74 -13.12 -53.21
CA GLU A 214 -93.56 -13.15 -54.42
C GLU A 214 -94.02 -14.59 -54.75
N LEU A 215 -93.10 -15.56 -54.69
CA LEU A 215 -93.42 -16.98 -54.88
C LEU A 215 -94.39 -17.51 -53.83
N GLU A 216 -94.25 -17.11 -52.56
CA GLU A 216 -95.19 -17.45 -51.49
C GLU A 216 -96.58 -16.82 -51.73
N GLY A 217 -96.63 -15.58 -52.21
CA GLY A 217 -97.86 -14.90 -52.64
C GLY A 217 -98.55 -15.62 -53.79
N ARG A 218 -97.79 -16.01 -54.83
CA ARG A 218 -98.29 -16.81 -55.96
C ARG A 218 -98.78 -18.19 -55.51
N LEU A 219 -98.06 -18.85 -54.61
CA LEU A 219 -98.48 -20.12 -54.02
C LEU A 219 -99.80 -19.97 -53.25
N LYS A 220 -99.93 -18.98 -52.36
CA LYS A 220 -101.17 -18.68 -51.63
C LYS A 220 -102.34 -18.36 -52.57
N TRP A 221 -102.09 -17.62 -53.66
CA TRP A 221 -103.11 -17.34 -54.67
C TRP A 221 -103.56 -18.61 -55.40
N THR A 222 -102.64 -19.45 -55.88
CA THR A 222 -103.00 -20.73 -56.53
C THR A 222 -103.72 -21.68 -55.58
N GLN A 223 -103.29 -21.76 -54.30
CA GLN A 223 -103.94 -22.57 -53.27
C GLN A 223 -105.37 -22.07 -52.96
N SER A 224 -105.58 -20.75 -52.94
CA SER A 224 -106.90 -20.14 -52.74
C SER A 224 -107.80 -20.39 -53.96
N LYS A 225 -107.26 -20.26 -55.18
CA LYS A 225 -107.98 -20.57 -56.42
C LYS A 225 -108.41 -22.04 -56.48
N LEU A 226 -107.50 -22.98 -56.20
CA LEU A 226 -107.79 -24.41 -56.14
C LEU A 226 -108.81 -24.75 -55.05
N ARG A 227 -108.82 -24.03 -53.92
CA ARG A 227 -109.86 -24.18 -52.89
C ARG A 227 -111.24 -23.80 -53.42
N VAL A 228 -111.36 -22.63 -54.07
CA VAL A 228 -112.62 -22.17 -54.68
C VAL A 228 -113.09 -23.13 -55.78
N GLU A 229 -112.18 -23.61 -56.64
CA GLU A 229 -112.49 -24.60 -57.68
C GLU A 229 -112.95 -25.94 -57.09
N MET A 230 -112.28 -26.42 -56.03
CA MET A 230 -112.66 -27.65 -55.32
C MET A 230 -114.02 -27.52 -54.62
N ASP A 231 -114.31 -26.39 -53.99
CA ASP A 231 -115.59 -26.17 -53.33
C ASP A 231 -116.73 -26.00 -54.35
N ALA A 232 -116.48 -25.34 -55.49
CA ALA A 232 -117.41 -25.33 -56.63
C ALA A 232 -117.65 -26.73 -57.23
N TYR A 233 -116.61 -27.59 -57.27
CA TYR A 233 -116.72 -28.97 -57.72
C TYR A 233 -117.58 -29.81 -56.75
N LYS A 234 -117.37 -29.67 -55.44
CA LYS A 234 -118.20 -30.33 -54.41
C LYS A 234 -119.67 -29.94 -54.51
N VAL A 235 -119.98 -28.65 -54.69
CA VAL A 235 -121.36 -28.17 -54.84
C VAL A 235 -122.01 -28.77 -56.08
N ARG A 236 -121.30 -28.80 -57.22
CA ARG A 236 -121.81 -29.38 -58.48
C ARG A 236 -122.13 -30.87 -58.33
N ASN A 237 -121.16 -31.66 -57.88
CA ASN A 237 -121.36 -33.10 -57.65
C ASN A 237 -122.47 -33.36 -56.60
N GLY A 238 -122.59 -32.52 -55.57
CA GLY A 238 -123.66 -32.62 -54.58
C GLY A 238 -125.06 -32.42 -55.19
N VAL A 239 -125.22 -31.46 -56.10
CA VAL A 239 -126.49 -31.23 -56.84
C VAL A 239 -126.80 -32.38 -57.79
N GLU A 240 -125.80 -32.92 -58.50
CA GLU A 240 -125.97 -34.07 -59.38
C GLU A 240 -126.40 -35.33 -58.62
N VAL A 241 -125.74 -35.63 -57.48
CA VAL A 241 -126.13 -36.73 -56.59
C VAL A 241 -127.56 -36.57 -56.10
N GLN A 242 -127.94 -35.40 -55.56
CA GLN A 242 -129.31 -35.16 -55.10
C GLN A 242 -130.36 -35.30 -56.21
N ASN A 243 -130.04 -34.91 -57.45
CA ASN A 243 -130.94 -35.12 -58.58
C ASN A 243 -131.12 -36.62 -58.87
N SER A 244 -130.03 -37.41 -58.88
CA SER A 244 -130.09 -38.85 -59.07
C SER A 244 -130.84 -39.58 -57.95
N GLU A 245 -130.74 -39.12 -56.69
CA GLU A 245 -131.49 -39.66 -55.55
C GLU A 245 -133.00 -39.42 -55.67
N ARG A 246 -133.42 -38.25 -56.17
CA ARG A 246 -134.85 -37.97 -56.42
C ARG A 246 -135.44 -38.85 -57.53
N GLU A 247 -134.71 -39.08 -58.61
CA GLU A 247 -135.11 -40.02 -59.66
C GLU A 247 -135.23 -41.46 -59.11
N LEU A 248 -134.24 -41.90 -58.32
CA LEU A 248 -134.27 -43.21 -57.64
C LEU A 248 -135.39 -43.35 -56.60
N SER A 249 -135.93 -42.24 -56.09
CA SER A 249 -137.11 -42.28 -55.20
C SER A 249 -138.38 -42.55 -56.00
N LYS A 250 -138.60 -41.84 -57.12
CA LYS A 250 -139.78 -42.05 -57.99
C LYS A 250 -139.89 -43.49 -58.46
N VAL A 251 -138.79 -44.06 -58.97
CA VAL A 251 -138.73 -45.46 -59.43
C VAL A 251 -139.04 -46.46 -58.30
N ARG A 252 -138.72 -46.10 -57.06
CA ARG A 252 -138.98 -46.94 -55.88
C ARG A 252 -140.45 -46.94 -55.48
N ASP A 253 -141.13 -45.81 -55.63
CA ASP A 253 -142.56 -45.66 -55.38
C ASP A 253 -143.39 -46.40 -56.46
N GLU A 254 -142.99 -46.27 -57.74
CA GLU A 254 -143.55 -47.05 -58.85
C GLU A 254 -143.39 -48.57 -58.65
N PHE A 255 -142.23 -49.00 -58.12
CA PHE A 255 -141.97 -50.42 -57.83
C PHE A 255 -142.88 -50.96 -56.72
N LEU A 256 -143.14 -50.17 -55.66
CA LEU A 256 -144.05 -50.56 -54.58
C LEU A 256 -145.50 -50.72 -55.05
N GLU A 257 -145.97 -49.87 -55.97
CA GLU A 257 -147.31 -49.99 -56.56
C GLU A 257 -147.47 -51.27 -57.39
N LEU A 258 -146.45 -51.62 -58.17
CA LEU A 258 -146.39 -52.89 -58.92
C LEU A 258 -146.32 -54.12 -57.98
N GLU A 259 -145.55 -54.03 -56.89
CA GLU A 259 -145.43 -55.12 -55.90
C GLU A 259 -146.77 -55.38 -55.19
N GLY A 260 -147.57 -54.33 -54.93
CA GLY A 260 -148.93 -54.46 -54.40
C GLY A 260 -149.87 -55.23 -55.34
N ARG A 261 -149.80 -54.95 -56.65
CA ARG A 261 -150.58 -55.69 -57.68
C ARG A 261 -150.14 -57.15 -57.78
N LEU A 262 -148.84 -57.42 -57.66
CA LEU A 262 -148.28 -58.78 -57.67
C LEU A 262 -148.74 -59.60 -56.46
N LYS A 263 -148.72 -59.03 -55.24
CA LYS A 263 -149.13 -59.74 -54.01
C LYS A 263 -150.61 -60.16 -54.03
N TRP A 264 -151.49 -59.37 -54.65
CA TRP A 264 -152.91 -59.72 -54.80
C TRP A 264 -153.13 -60.90 -55.76
N THR A 265 -152.48 -60.91 -56.93
CA THR A 265 -152.58 -62.04 -57.87
C THR A 265 -151.93 -63.31 -57.32
N GLN A 266 -150.80 -63.16 -56.63
CA GLN A 266 -150.07 -64.27 -55.99
C GLN A 266 -150.88 -64.94 -54.86
N SER A 267 -151.75 -64.20 -54.18
CA SER A 267 -152.62 -64.75 -53.12
C SER A 267 -153.75 -65.62 -53.70
N LYS A 268 -154.23 -65.34 -54.91
CA LYS A 268 -155.31 -66.11 -55.54
C LYS A 268 -154.84 -67.45 -56.12
N LEU A 269 -153.57 -67.53 -56.53
CA LEU A 269 -152.91 -68.78 -56.97
C LEU A 269 -152.44 -69.69 -55.82
N ARG A 270 -152.42 -69.20 -54.58
CA ARG A 270 -151.89 -69.94 -53.42
C ARG A 270 -152.87 -70.96 -52.81
N VAL A 271 -154.11 -71.00 -53.30
CA VAL A 271 -155.17 -71.95 -52.87
C VAL A 271 -155.27 -73.17 -53.79
N GLU A 272 -154.72 -73.12 -55.02
CA GLU A 272 -154.77 -74.23 -55.99
C GLU A 272 -153.48 -75.06 -56.06
N MET A 273 -152.48 -74.77 -55.21
CA MET A 273 -151.20 -75.51 -55.18
C MET A 273 -150.86 -76.06 -53.79
N ASP A 274 -151.88 -76.59 -53.11
CA ASP A 274 -151.67 -77.57 -52.04
C ASP A 274 -151.07 -78.87 -52.59
N ALA A 275 -150.39 -79.62 -51.71
CA ALA A 275 -150.00 -81.01 -51.88
C ALA A 275 -149.08 -81.37 -53.07
N TYR A 276 -147.76 -81.14 -52.94
CA TYR A 276 -146.75 -82.21 -53.10
C TYR A 276 -145.39 -81.82 -52.48
N LYS A 277 -144.89 -82.68 -51.56
CA LYS A 277 -143.56 -82.69 -50.91
C LYS A 277 -143.26 -81.61 -49.85
N ALA A 278 -143.51 -81.99 -48.60
CA ALA A 278 -142.87 -81.44 -47.40
C ALA A 278 -141.51 -82.12 -47.12
N ALA A 279 -140.76 -81.59 -46.14
CA ALA A 279 -139.51 -82.11 -45.54
C ALA A 279 -138.21 -81.99 -46.41
N ARG A 280 -137.01 -81.70 -45.88
CA ARG A 280 -136.52 -81.15 -44.58
C ARG A 280 -134.98 -80.94 -44.68
N ASP A 281 -134.39 -80.01 -43.91
CA ASP A 281 -132.95 -79.97 -43.49
C ASP A 281 -131.83 -79.89 -44.58
N ALA A 282 -130.56 -79.49 -44.34
CA ALA A 282 -129.97 -78.54 -43.36
C ALA A 282 -128.47 -78.21 -43.69
N ALA A 283 -128.04 -77.00 -43.30
CA ALA A 283 -126.72 -76.63 -42.71
C ALA A 283 -125.36 -76.66 -43.46
N ALA A 284 -124.41 -75.93 -42.83
CA ALA A 284 -122.93 -75.90 -42.94
C ALA A 284 -122.25 -74.93 -43.95
N VAL A 285 -121.08 -74.29 -43.68
CA VAL A 285 -120.47 -73.64 -42.47
C VAL A 285 -119.07 -73.08 -42.82
N SER A 286 -118.64 -71.94 -42.22
CA SER A 286 -117.22 -71.44 -42.09
C SER A 286 -116.43 -71.06 -43.38
N ALA A 287 -115.32 -70.29 -43.35
CA ALA A 287 -114.82 -69.22 -42.44
C ALA A 287 -113.61 -68.49 -43.09
N THR A 288 -113.21 -67.34 -42.52
CA THR A 288 -111.84 -66.73 -42.41
C THR A 288 -110.78 -66.98 -43.50
N ASP A 289 -109.95 -65.99 -43.90
CA ASP A 289 -108.98 -65.33 -43.00
C ASP A 289 -108.37 -64.02 -43.58
N ALA A 290 -107.57 -63.31 -42.79
CA ALA A 290 -106.92 -62.05 -43.12
C ALA A 290 -105.50 -62.20 -43.71
N GLY A 291 -104.99 -61.15 -44.37
CA GLY A 291 -103.63 -61.10 -44.91
C GLY A 291 -103.04 -59.69 -44.98
N LYS A 292 -101.75 -59.54 -44.63
CA LYS A 292 -101.00 -58.28 -44.54
C LYS A 292 -99.59 -58.49 -45.09
N ALA A 293 -99.04 -57.55 -45.86
CA ALA A 293 -97.64 -57.61 -46.29
C ALA A 293 -97.02 -56.22 -46.57
N ARG A 294 -95.78 -56.01 -46.13
CA ARG A 294 -94.81 -55.05 -46.69
C ARG A 294 -93.38 -55.53 -46.39
N LEU A 295 -92.50 -55.41 -47.39
CA LEU A 295 -91.08 -55.83 -47.45
C LEU A 295 -90.17 -54.57 -47.56
N CYS A 296 -88.82 -54.60 -47.51
CA CYS A 296 -87.80 -55.31 -46.70
C CYS A 296 -86.38 -54.77 -47.05
N GLY A 297 -85.35 -55.12 -46.26
CA GLY A 297 -83.90 -55.03 -46.58
C GLY A 297 -83.17 -53.75 -46.13
N GLY A 298 -81.91 -53.74 -45.67
CA GLY A 298 -80.84 -54.75 -45.41
C GLY A 298 -79.51 -54.01 -45.11
N SER A 299 -78.39 -54.52 -44.56
CA SER A 299 -77.93 -55.82 -44.01
C SER A 299 -77.00 -55.52 -42.77
N GLY A 300 -76.42 -56.44 -41.97
CA GLY A 300 -75.43 -57.52 -42.22
C GLY A 300 -73.97 -56.99 -42.18
N GLY A 301 -72.99 -57.51 -41.41
CA GLY A 301 -72.98 -58.55 -40.36
C GLY A 301 -71.56 -58.96 -39.88
N ALA A 302 -71.48 -59.61 -38.71
CA ALA A 302 -70.47 -60.57 -38.21
C ALA A 302 -68.98 -60.20 -37.93
N GLY A 303 -68.46 -60.69 -36.78
CA GLY A 303 -67.16 -61.39 -36.72
C GLY A 303 -65.98 -60.78 -35.91
N GLY A 304 -65.63 -61.42 -34.78
CA GLY A 304 -64.25 -61.92 -34.54
C GLY A 304 -63.14 -61.03 -33.94
N ALA A 305 -62.63 -61.50 -32.79
CA ALA A 305 -61.21 -61.58 -32.39
C ALA A 305 -60.31 -60.34 -32.17
N GLU A 306 -59.49 -60.48 -31.10
CA GLU A 306 -58.13 -59.94 -30.87
C GLU A 306 -57.86 -58.42 -30.87
N GLY A 307 -57.24 -57.95 -29.78
CA GLY A 307 -56.89 -56.56 -29.51
C GLY A 307 -55.42 -56.33 -29.13
N GLU A 308 -54.49 -57.16 -29.62
CA GLU A 308 -53.05 -56.88 -29.53
C GLU A 308 -52.58 -55.99 -30.70
N GLY A 309 -51.56 -55.15 -30.48
CA GLY A 309 -50.84 -54.44 -31.57
C GLY A 309 -50.94 -52.91 -31.65
N GLY A 310 -51.66 -52.25 -30.73
CA GLY A 310 -51.73 -50.79 -30.65
C GLY A 310 -50.52 -50.12 -29.99
N ALA A 311 -50.04 -50.70 -28.88
CA ALA A 311 -49.00 -50.09 -28.03
C ALA A 311 -47.62 -50.01 -28.70
N GLY A 312 -47.23 -51.01 -29.51
CA GLY A 312 -45.89 -51.12 -30.07
C GLY A 312 -45.50 -49.95 -30.98
N ARG A 313 -46.38 -49.53 -31.90
CA ARG A 313 -46.08 -48.43 -32.84
C ARG A 313 -46.01 -47.06 -32.16
N HIS A 314 -46.86 -46.80 -31.17
CA HIS A 314 -46.79 -45.55 -30.38
C HIS A 314 -45.57 -45.54 -29.46
N ALA A 315 -45.24 -46.65 -28.79
CA ALA A 315 -44.01 -46.78 -28.01
C ALA A 315 -42.75 -46.61 -28.87
N GLN A 316 -42.73 -47.17 -30.08
CA GLN A 316 -41.60 -47.06 -31.00
C GLN A 316 -41.45 -45.65 -31.62
N ARG A 317 -42.56 -44.93 -31.84
CA ARG A 317 -42.54 -43.50 -32.25
C ARG A 317 -42.05 -42.61 -31.10
N ALA A 318 -42.59 -42.79 -29.90
CA ALA A 318 -42.16 -42.10 -28.69
C ALA A 318 -40.69 -42.39 -28.35
N ALA A 319 -40.21 -43.62 -28.53
CA ALA A 319 -38.80 -43.98 -28.36
C ALA A 319 -37.89 -43.25 -29.36
N ARG A 320 -38.28 -43.17 -30.65
CA ARG A 320 -37.54 -42.38 -31.65
C ARG A 320 -37.50 -40.89 -31.30
N GLU A 321 -38.63 -40.31 -30.90
CA GLU A 321 -38.69 -38.90 -30.47
C GLU A 321 -37.82 -38.63 -29.23
N ARG A 322 -37.79 -39.57 -28.27
CA ARG A 322 -36.94 -39.50 -27.07
C ARG A 322 -35.46 -39.67 -27.41
N ILE A 323 -35.10 -40.54 -28.36
CA ILE A 323 -33.75 -40.67 -28.91
C ILE A 323 -33.31 -39.38 -29.60
N VAL A 324 -34.14 -38.78 -30.47
CA VAL A 324 -33.82 -37.51 -31.15
C VAL A 324 -33.70 -36.35 -30.15
N SER A 325 -34.54 -36.32 -29.10
CA SER A 325 -34.43 -35.37 -28.00
C SER A 325 -33.11 -35.54 -27.24
N LEU A 326 -32.74 -36.77 -26.89
CA LEU A 326 -31.47 -37.08 -26.23
C LEU A 326 -30.24 -36.81 -27.12
N GLN A 327 -30.32 -37.02 -28.43
CA GLN A 327 -29.28 -36.67 -29.39
C GLN A 327 -29.09 -35.16 -29.48
N ARG A 328 -30.17 -34.37 -29.54
CA ARG A 328 -30.09 -32.90 -29.48
C ARG A 328 -29.55 -32.41 -28.14
N ALA A 329 -29.95 -33.04 -27.03
CA ALA A 329 -29.42 -32.73 -25.69
C ALA A 329 -27.96 -33.22 -25.48
N ALA A 330 -27.50 -34.20 -26.26
CA ALA A 330 -26.10 -34.61 -26.31
C ALA A 330 -25.27 -33.65 -27.16
N ALA A 331 -25.76 -33.24 -28.34
CA ALA A 331 -25.10 -32.25 -29.20
C ALA A 331 -24.86 -30.92 -28.47
N ARG A 332 -25.90 -30.34 -27.82
CA ARG A 332 -25.77 -29.13 -26.99
C ARG A 332 -24.81 -29.28 -25.80
N ARG A 333 -24.62 -30.51 -25.30
CA ARG A 333 -23.62 -30.79 -24.25
C ARG A 333 -22.21 -30.89 -24.84
N SER A 334 -22.05 -31.51 -26.01
CA SER A 334 -20.79 -31.50 -26.76
C SER A 334 -20.35 -30.06 -27.04
N GLU A 335 -21.19 -29.26 -27.70
CA GLU A 335 -20.91 -27.85 -28.02
C GLU A 335 -20.46 -27.04 -26.79
N ARG A 336 -21.03 -27.34 -25.62
CA ARG A 336 -20.65 -26.72 -24.34
C ARG A 336 -19.34 -27.26 -23.75
N CYS A 337 -19.06 -28.56 -23.90
CA CYS A 337 -17.76 -29.14 -23.56
C CYS A 337 -16.66 -28.57 -24.47
N ASP A 338 -16.89 -28.55 -25.79
CA ASP A 338 -15.98 -28.02 -26.81
C ASP A 338 -15.64 -26.54 -26.52
N PHE A 339 -16.63 -25.71 -26.19
CA PHE A 339 -16.44 -24.32 -25.75
C PHE A 339 -15.62 -24.19 -24.46
N LEU A 340 -15.87 -25.03 -23.46
CA LEU A 340 -15.15 -25.00 -22.18
C LEU A 340 -13.71 -25.52 -22.30
N GLU A 341 -13.47 -26.51 -23.16
CA GLU A 341 -12.13 -26.99 -23.49
C GLU A 341 -11.33 -25.92 -24.22
N GLU A 342 -11.93 -25.23 -25.19
CA GLU A 342 -11.27 -24.15 -25.92
C GLU A 342 -10.94 -22.97 -25.01
N HIS A 343 -11.88 -22.56 -24.14
CA HIS A 343 -11.62 -21.53 -23.13
C HIS A 343 -10.54 -21.97 -22.11
N SER A 344 -10.49 -23.25 -21.73
CA SER A 344 -9.40 -23.81 -20.91
C SER A 344 -8.05 -23.73 -21.64
N LYS A 345 -7.99 -24.10 -22.93
CA LYS A 345 -6.75 -24.01 -23.73
C LYS A 345 -6.26 -22.56 -23.77
N GLN A 346 -7.13 -21.62 -24.12
CA GLN A 346 -6.83 -20.18 -24.14
C GLN A 346 -6.30 -19.68 -22.79
N LEU A 347 -6.96 -20.02 -21.67
CA LEU A 347 -6.46 -19.69 -20.33
C LEU A 347 -5.07 -20.29 -20.04
N THR A 348 -4.80 -21.53 -20.44
CA THR A 348 -3.46 -22.12 -20.25
C THR A 348 -2.39 -21.48 -21.14
N GLU A 349 -2.75 -21.03 -22.35
CA GLU A 349 -1.83 -20.33 -23.25
C GLU A 349 -1.53 -18.93 -22.77
N GLU A 350 -2.54 -18.18 -22.33
CA GLU A 350 -2.35 -16.90 -21.64
C GLU A 350 -1.47 -17.06 -20.41
N LEU A 351 -1.71 -18.07 -19.56
CA LEU A 351 -0.93 -18.29 -18.35
C LEU A 351 0.52 -18.65 -18.71
N ARG A 352 0.76 -19.50 -19.71
CA ARG A 352 2.11 -19.80 -20.25
C ARG A 352 2.78 -18.57 -20.88
N SER A 353 2.02 -17.67 -21.49
CA SER A 353 2.51 -16.42 -22.11
C SER A 353 2.89 -15.40 -21.03
N LYS A 354 1.99 -15.14 -20.08
CA LYS A 354 2.21 -14.31 -18.89
C LYS A 354 3.39 -14.84 -18.05
N SER A 355 3.54 -16.16 -17.88
CA SER A 355 4.72 -16.76 -17.24
C SER A 355 6.01 -16.66 -18.06
N ARG A 356 5.95 -16.56 -19.40
CA ARG A 356 7.13 -16.29 -20.24
C ARG A 356 7.54 -14.81 -20.12
N LEU A 357 6.59 -13.88 -20.23
CA LEU A 357 6.80 -12.45 -19.98
C LEU A 357 7.36 -12.20 -18.58
N LEU A 358 6.78 -12.78 -17.53
CA LEU A 358 7.29 -12.66 -16.16
C LEU A 358 8.74 -13.15 -16.04
N ARG A 359 9.09 -14.30 -16.63
CA ARG A 359 10.49 -14.80 -16.63
C ARG A 359 11.43 -13.86 -17.38
N GLN A 360 11.04 -13.35 -18.54
CA GLN A 360 11.85 -12.43 -19.32
C GLN A 360 12.04 -11.08 -18.60
N LEU A 361 11.00 -10.57 -17.95
CA LEU A 361 11.06 -9.38 -17.09
C LEU A 361 11.95 -9.62 -15.86
N LEU A 362 11.80 -10.76 -15.17
CA LEU A 362 12.67 -11.17 -14.06
C LEU A 362 14.15 -11.25 -14.45
N CYS A 363 14.47 -11.78 -15.63
CA CYS A 363 15.84 -11.80 -16.15
C CYS A 363 16.36 -10.42 -16.57
N SER A 364 15.49 -9.47 -16.89
CA SER A 364 15.85 -8.08 -17.20
C SER A 364 16.00 -7.17 -15.97
N LEU A 365 15.52 -7.64 -14.80
CA LEU A 365 15.58 -6.91 -13.54
C LEU A 365 16.91 -7.20 -12.82
N PRO A 366 17.62 -6.17 -12.30
CA PRO A 366 18.88 -6.38 -11.60
C PRO A 366 18.66 -7.20 -10.32
N ALA A 367 19.65 -8.04 -9.98
CA ALA A 367 19.60 -8.96 -8.85
C ALA A 367 19.34 -8.20 -7.53
N GLY A 368 18.10 -8.28 -7.04
CA GLY A 368 17.63 -7.54 -5.87
C GLY A 368 16.30 -6.79 -6.07
N ALA A 369 15.81 -6.61 -7.31
CA ALA A 369 14.54 -5.91 -7.55
C ALA A 369 13.28 -6.76 -7.29
N VAL A 370 13.43 -8.05 -6.99
CA VAL A 370 12.34 -8.98 -6.62
C VAL A 370 12.57 -9.54 -5.21
N THR A 371 13.10 -8.70 -4.32
CA THR A 371 13.15 -9.00 -2.89
C THR A 371 11.74 -8.98 -2.31
N SER A 372 11.40 -10.01 -1.53
CA SER A 372 10.16 -10.01 -0.76
C SER A 372 10.19 -8.85 0.23
N SER A 373 9.05 -8.22 0.47
CA SER A 373 8.88 -7.21 1.54
C SER A 373 9.48 -7.69 2.87
N HIS A 374 9.35 -8.99 3.18
CA HIS A 374 9.95 -9.60 4.37
C HIS A 374 11.50 -9.57 4.37
N THR A 375 12.15 -9.72 3.22
CA THR A 375 13.62 -9.61 3.11
C THR A 375 14.11 -8.17 3.20
N ASP A 376 13.31 -7.19 2.78
CA ASP A 376 13.67 -5.78 2.91
C ASP A 376 13.39 -5.24 4.32
N ILE A 377 12.35 -5.73 5.00
CA ILE A 377 12.15 -5.54 6.45
C ILE A 377 13.31 -6.12 7.25
N ASN A 378 13.78 -7.33 6.93
CA ASN A 378 14.93 -7.92 7.62
C ASN A 378 16.22 -7.12 7.39
N LYS A 379 16.47 -6.62 6.17
CA LYS A 379 17.60 -5.70 5.90
C LYS A 379 17.46 -4.38 6.65
N MET A 380 16.25 -3.82 6.74
CA MET A 380 15.94 -2.64 7.55
C MET A 380 16.25 -2.89 9.03
N ASN A 381 15.79 -4.00 9.60
CA ASN A 381 16.07 -4.37 10.99
C ASN A 381 17.57 -4.56 11.25
N THR A 382 18.31 -5.26 10.39
CA THR A 382 19.78 -5.37 10.54
C THR A 382 20.49 -4.02 10.42
N ARG A 383 19.99 -3.10 9.58
CA ARG A 383 20.54 -1.74 9.48
C ARG A 383 20.20 -0.87 10.69
N LEU A 384 18.97 -0.96 11.21
CA LEU A 384 18.55 -0.28 12.43
C LEU A 384 19.34 -0.78 13.64
N GLN A 385 19.57 -2.09 13.74
CA GLN A 385 20.37 -2.70 14.78
C GLN A 385 21.85 -2.26 14.68
N ALA A 386 22.44 -2.27 13.47
CA ALA A 386 23.78 -1.74 13.27
C ALA A 386 23.89 -0.24 13.62
N VAL A 387 22.91 0.59 13.24
CA VAL A 387 22.87 2.02 13.62
C VAL A 387 22.69 2.21 15.13
N LEU A 388 21.93 1.35 15.80
CA LEU A 388 21.76 1.37 17.26
C LEU A 388 23.07 1.01 17.97
N GLU A 389 23.77 -0.04 17.52
CA GLU A 389 25.09 -0.43 18.03
C GLU A 389 26.13 0.69 17.80
N ASP A 390 26.15 1.29 16.62
CA ASP A 390 27.07 2.38 16.25
C ASP A 390 26.79 3.67 17.06
N THR A 391 25.53 3.97 17.39
CA THR A 391 25.15 5.13 18.22
C THR A 391 25.34 4.90 19.71
N LEU A 392 25.19 3.66 20.20
CA LEU A 392 25.55 3.27 21.56
C LEU A 392 27.07 3.32 21.76
N LEU A 393 27.85 2.76 20.83
CA LEU A 393 29.31 2.85 20.84
C LEU A 393 29.79 4.30 20.81
N LYS A 394 29.23 5.14 19.93
CA LYS A 394 29.53 6.59 19.92
C LYS A 394 29.17 7.27 21.24
N ASN A 395 28.04 6.95 21.87
CA ASN A 395 27.69 7.50 23.19
C ASN A 395 28.66 7.06 24.30
N ILE A 396 29.07 5.79 24.33
CA ILE A 396 30.05 5.28 25.30
C ILE A 396 31.41 5.97 25.08
N THR A 397 31.84 6.10 23.84
CA THR A 397 33.11 6.73 23.48
C THR A 397 33.08 8.23 23.79
N LEU A 398 31.98 8.93 23.49
CA LEU A 398 31.79 10.34 23.84
C LEU A 398 31.75 10.55 25.36
N LYS A 399 31.04 9.71 26.13
CA LYS A 399 31.06 9.78 27.60
C LYS A 399 32.48 9.57 28.15
N LYS A 400 33.23 8.62 27.60
CA LYS A 400 34.62 8.36 27.97
C LYS A 400 35.57 9.50 27.57
N GLN A 401 35.35 10.12 26.42
CA GLN A 401 36.09 11.30 25.95
C GLN A 401 35.76 12.56 26.75
N ILE A 402 34.50 12.78 27.13
CA ILE A 402 34.09 13.88 28.01
C ILE A 402 34.74 13.70 29.39
N ALA A 403 34.76 12.46 29.92
CA ALA A 403 35.49 12.15 31.15
C ALA A 403 37.01 12.39 31.01
N SER A 404 37.63 12.12 29.85
CA SER A 404 39.08 12.33 29.65
C SER A 404 39.49 13.75 29.23
N LEU A 405 38.56 14.56 28.68
CA LEU A 405 38.84 15.91 28.15
C LEU A 405 38.30 17.03 29.05
N GLY A 406 37.35 16.75 29.95
CA GLY A 406 36.75 17.72 30.88
C GLY A 406 36.78 17.26 32.35
N GLY A 407 37.48 16.17 32.66
CA GLY A 407 37.47 15.49 33.96
C GLY A 407 38.22 16.18 35.10
N GLY A 408 37.97 17.46 35.37
CA GLY A 408 38.42 18.08 36.62
C GLY A 408 37.79 17.37 37.84
N ALA A 409 38.39 17.49 39.03
CA ALA A 409 38.04 16.68 40.22
C ALA A 409 36.52 16.61 40.57
N MET A 410 35.74 17.65 40.26
CA MET A 410 34.28 17.64 40.39
C MET A 410 33.60 16.57 39.51
N ALA A 411 34.06 16.35 38.28
CA ALA A 411 33.53 15.31 37.40
C ALA A 411 33.85 13.90 37.91
N ALA A 412 34.99 13.71 38.59
CA ALA A 412 35.31 12.45 39.26
C ALA A 412 34.40 12.20 40.48
N LEU A 413 34.17 13.23 41.29
CA LEU A 413 33.37 13.14 42.51
C LEU A 413 31.87 12.90 42.23
N TRP A 414 31.32 13.56 41.21
CA TRP A 414 29.90 13.45 40.84
C TRP A 414 29.61 12.42 39.75
N GLY A 415 30.64 11.90 39.06
CA GLY A 415 30.50 10.96 37.93
C GLY A 415 30.37 9.48 38.30
N GLY A 416 30.51 9.11 39.57
CA GLY A 416 30.20 7.76 40.08
C GLY A 416 31.16 6.64 39.65
N ALA A 417 32.36 6.95 39.16
CA ALA A 417 33.36 5.96 38.76
C ALA A 417 34.34 5.64 39.92
N PRO A 418 34.46 4.38 40.39
CA PRO A 418 35.28 4.02 41.56
C PRO A 418 36.80 4.18 41.38
N GLY A 419 37.27 4.56 40.19
CA GLY A 419 38.67 4.91 39.91
C GLY A 419 38.90 6.40 39.59
N GLY A 420 37.88 7.26 39.70
CA GLY A 420 38.01 8.69 39.37
C GLY A 420 38.76 9.50 40.43
N MET A 421 38.70 9.09 41.69
CA MET A 421 39.36 9.77 42.81
C MET A 421 40.71 9.08 43.08
N THR A 422 41.76 9.47 42.36
CA THR A 422 43.11 8.95 42.63
C THR A 422 43.65 9.54 43.93
N LEU A 423 44.50 8.77 44.64
CA LEU A 423 45.15 9.24 45.88
C LEU A 423 45.92 10.55 45.64
N GLU A 424 46.61 10.63 44.51
CA GLU A 424 47.38 11.79 44.05
C GLU A 424 46.49 13.05 43.88
N LEU A 425 45.33 12.92 43.23
CA LEU A 425 44.36 14.01 43.09
C LEU A 425 43.75 14.42 44.45
N SER A 426 43.54 13.46 45.35
CA SER A 426 43.04 13.76 46.70
C SER A 426 44.06 14.53 47.54
N LEU A 427 45.36 14.22 47.40
CA LEU A 427 46.45 14.96 48.03
C LEU A 427 46.58 16.37 47.43
N GLU A 428 46.45 16.52 46.11
CA GLU A 428 46.49 17.82 45.44
C GLU A 428 45.31 18.72 45.83
N MET A 429 44.10 18.17 45.98
CA MET A 429 42.97 18.94 46.51
C MET A 429 43.23 19.38 47.96
N ASN A 430 43.86 18.53 48.77
CA ASN A 430 44.14 18.84 50.17
C ASN A 430 45.21 19.94 50.31
N THR A 431 46.30 19.89 49.52
CA THR A 431 47.32 20.96 49.52
C THR A 431 46.76 22.28 49.00
N ARG A 432 45.91 22.27 47.97
CA ARG A 432 45.23 23.49 47.47
C ARG A 432 44.25 24.07 48.51
N LEU A 433 43.47 23.22 49.19
CA LEU A 433 42.57 23.67 50.27
C LEU A 433 43.35 24.23 51.46
N GLN A 434 44.47 23.60 51.82
CA GLN A 434 45.34 24.07 52.88
C GLN A 434 45.97 25.43 52.53
N ALA A 435 46.45 25.63 51.29
CA ALA A 435 46.95 26.93 50.84
C ALA A 435 45.87 28.04 50.88
N VAL A 436 44.61 27.72 50.54
CA VAL A 436 43.48 28.65 50.66
C VAL A 436 43.15 28.96 52.12
N LEU A 437 43.22 27.97 53.02
CA LEU A 437 43.07 28.16 54.47
C LEU A 437 44.20 29.04 55.02
N GLU A 438 45.44 28.80 54.63
CA GLU A 438 46.61 29.58 55.05
C GLU A 438 46.51 31.04 54.57
N ASP A 439 46.17 31.31 53.31
CA ASP A 439 45.93 32.67 52.81
C ASP A 439 44.72 33.35 53.49
N THR A 440 43.67 32.60 53.79
CA THR A 440 42.49 33.12 54.51
C THR A 440 42.82 33.45 55.98
N LEU A 441 43.63 32.62 56.64
CA LEU A 441 44.13 32.88 57.99
C LEU A 441 45.08 34.08 57.99
N LEU A 442 46.00 34.16 57.03
CA LEU A 442 46.91 35.29 56.87
C LEU A 442 46.14 36.59 56.69
N LYS A 443 45.15 36.62 55.77
CA LYS A 443 44.25 37.78 55.59
C LYS A 443 43.50 38.14 56.86
N ASN A 444 42.96 37.17 57.60
CA ASN A 444 42.27 37.45 58.86
C ASN A 444 43.21 38.01 59.94
N ILE A 445 44.44 37.50 60.05
CA ILE A 445 45.47 38.02 60.96
C ILE A 445 45.85 39.46 60.54
N THR A 446 46.11 39.71 59.26
CA THR A 446 46.44 41.05 58.73
C THR A 446 45.29 42.04 58.94
N LEU A 447 44.04 41.63 58.70
CA LEU A 447 42.85 42.45 58.93
C LEU A 447 42.65 42.75 60.43
N LYS A 448 42.88 41.76 61.30
CA LYS A 448 42.80 41.93 62.76
C LYS A 448 43.88 42.89 63.27
N TYR A 449 45.14 42.70 62.85
CA TYR A 449 46.25 43.62 63.13
C TYR A 449 45.95 45.04 62.61
N SER A 450 45.37 45.17 61.42
CA SER A 450 44.94 46.47 60.86
C SER A 450 43.75 47.08 61.60
N TRP A 451 42.96 46.30 62.34
CA TRP A 451 41.88 46.78 63.18
C TRP A 451 42.38 47.20 64.56
N GLU A 452 43.27 46.41 65.16
CA GLU A 452 43.85 46.67 66.49
C GLU A 452 44.80 47.89 66.46
N ASN A 453 45.55 48.07 65.37
CA ASN A 453 46.44 49.22 65.16
C ASN A 453 45.78 50.45 64.49
N LYS A 454 44.46 50.45 64.26
CA LYS A 454 43.77 51.70 63.94
C LYS A 454 43.94 52.65 65.14
N PRO A 455 44.44 53.88 64.94
CA PRO A 455 44.54 54.82 66.05
C PRO A 455 43.13 55.04 66.60
N LYS A 456 42.92 54.69 67.88
CA LYS A 456 41.71 55.01 68.60
C LYS A 456 41.60 56.54 68.60
N LYS A 457 40.81 57.11 67.67
CA LYS A 457 40.40 58.51 67.76
C LYS A 457 39.56 58.63 69.02
N ILE A 458 40.24 59.07 70.07
CA ILE A 458 39.67 59.38 71.37
C ILE A 458 38.55 60.39 71.12
N LYS A 459 37.29 59.94 71.27
CA LYS A 459 36.17 60.85 71.51
C LYS A 459 36.28 61.32 72.94
N LEU A 460 36.99 62.42 73.15
CA LEU A 460 36.84 63.27 74.32
C LEU A 460 36.49 64.67 73.80
N LEU A 461 35.28 65.11 74.15
CA LEU A 461 34.68 66.43 73.90
C LEU A 461 34.48 66.77 72.42
#